data_AF-A0A3R6DB12-F1
#
_entry.id   AF-A0A3R6DB12-F1
#
_cell.length_a   1.000
_cell.length_b   1.000
_cell.length_c   1.000
_cell.angle_alpha   90.00
_cell.angle_beta   90.00
_cell.angle_gamma   90.00
#
_symmetry.space_group_name_H-M   'P 1'
#
loop_
_entity.id
_entity.type
_entity.pdbx_description
1 polymer ?
#
loop_
_entity_poly.entity_id
_entity_poly.type
_entity_poly.pdbx_seq_one_letter_code
_entity_poly.pdbx_strand_id
1 'polypeptide(L)'
;MTENEAIEFMKRYLDADCYTDKCVNAHNIAINALEEIQQYRAIGMVEECREAVEKQTAISREIIEGKYFCPKCHNPMPYPGYCGCGQKLY
;
A
#
# COMPACT_ATOMS: atom_id res chain seq x y z
N MET A 1 -8.89 16.24 -9.50
CA MET A 1 -8.55 16.73 -8.15
C MET A 1 -7.79 15.63 -7.44
N THR A 2 -6.48 15.75 -7.39
CA THR A 2 -5.57 14.92 -6.59
C THR A 2 -5.48 15.48 -5.16
N GLU A 3 -4.93 14.69 -4.24
CA GLU A 3 -4.69 15.14 -2.86
C GLU A 3 -3.74 16.36 -2.83
N ASN A 4 -2.72 16.36 -3.70
CA ASN A 4 -1.80 17.50 -3.84
C ASN A 4 -2.53 18.75 -4.36
N GLU A 5 -3.39 18.61 -5.38
CA GLU A 5 -4.19 19.74 -5.89
C GLU A 5 -5.10 20.31 -4.79
N ALA A 6 -5.69 19.46 -3.94
CA ALA A 6 -6.52 19.90 -2.82
C ALA A 6 -5.71 20.59 -1.72
N ILE A 7 -4.53 20.06 -1.36
CA ILE A 7 -3.62 20.66 -0.37
C ILE A 7 -3.14 22.03 -0.86
N GLU A 8 -2.71 22.14 -2.13
CA GLU A 8 -2.28 23.42 -2.71
C GLU A 8 -3.40 24.45 -2.72
N PHE A 9 -4.62 24.02 -3.07
CA PHE A 9 -5.78 24.89 -3.01
C PHE A 9 -6.04 25.43 -1.59
N MET A 10 -6.03 24.57 -0.57
CA MET A 10 -6.26 24.99 0.82
C MET A 10 -5.14 25.89 1.34
N LYS A 11 -3.88 25.61 1.01
CA LYS A 11 -2.71 26.40 1.43
C LYS A 11 -2.79 27.86 0.95
N ARG A 12 -3.38 28.12 -0.21
CA ARG A 12 -3.54 29.49 -0.76
C ARG A 12 -4.40 30.43 0.11
N TYR A 13 -5.27 29.89 0.97
CA TYR A 13 -6.20 30.68 1.75
C TYR A 13 -5.84 30.75 3.24
N LEU A 14 -4.75 30.12 3.66
CA LEU A 14 -4.32 30.13 5.06
C LEU A 14 -3.98 31.55 5.56
N ASP A 15 -3.43 32.39 4.69
CA ASP A 15 -3.04 33.78 4.98
C ASP A 15 -4.04 34.81 4.41
N ALA A 16 -5.23 34.39 3.97
CA ALA A 16 -6.21 35.29 3.39
C ALA A 16 -6.91 36.11 4.48
N ASP A 17 -6.90 37.44 4.36
CA ASP A 17 -7.54 38.37 5.33
C ASP A 17 -9.05 38.11 5.54
N CYS A 18 -9.71 37.46 4.58
CA CYS A 18 -11.14 37.11 4.67
C CYS A 18 -11.42 35.79 5.41
N TYR A 19 -10.40 35.04 5.82
CA TYR A 19 -10.53 33.78 6.53
C TYR A 19 -10.43 34.00 8.04
N THR A 20 -11.42 33.49 8.76
CA THR A 20 -11.36 33.45 10.23
C THR A 20 -10.40 32.35 10.68
N ASP A 21 -9.88 32.45 11.90
CA ASP A 21 -9.04 31.40 12.52
C ASP A 21 -9.69 30.01 12.47
N LYS A 22 -11.03 29.94 12.57
CA LYS A 22 -11.76 28.66 12.46
C LYS A 22 -11.62 28.05 11.06
N CYS A 23 -11.64 28.87 10.02
CA CYS A 23 -11.46 28.42 8.64
C CYS A 23 -10.03 27.94 8.39
N VAL A 24 -9.04 28.70 8.88
CA VAL A 24 -7.62 28.32 8.81
C VAL A 24 -7.37 26.99 9.53
N ASN A 25 -7.92 26.83 10.74
CA ASN A 25 -7.83 25.58 11.49
C ASN A 25 -8.50 24.40 10.76
N ALA A 26 -9.67 24.60 10.15
CA ALA A 26 -10.32 23.56 9.36
C ALA A 26 -9.46 23.13 8.16
N HIS A 27 -8.81 24.07 7.47
CA HIS A 27 -7.88 23.77 6.39
C HIS A 27 -6.64 23.01 6.89
N ASN A 28 -6.05 23.41 8.01
CA ASN A 28 -4.90 22.69 8.57
C ASN A 28 -5.26 21.25 8.95
N ILE A 29 -6.42 21.02 9.57
CA ILE A 29 -6.90 19.66 9.89
C ILE A 29 -7.09 18.85 8.60
N ALA A 30 -7.71 19.43 7.58
CA ALA A 30 -7.93 18.75 6.31
C ALA A 30 -6.61 18.44 5.57
N ILE A 31 -5.65 19.36 5.57
CA ILE A 31 -4.31 19.15 5.00
C ILE A 31 -3.62 17.99 5.72
N ASN A 32 -3.58 18.00 7.05
CA ASN A 32 -2.95 16.93 7.83
C ASN A 32 -3.58 15.56 7.53
N ALA A 33 -4.92 15.49 7.47
CA ALA A 33 -5.61 14.24 7.15
C ALA A 33 -5.28 13.74 5.73
N LEU A 34 -5.14 14.63 4.75
CA LEU A 34 -4.74 14.26 3.39
C LEU A 34 -3.28 13.79 3.35
N GLU A 35 -2.38 14.44 4.07
CA GLU A 35 -0.96 14.04 4.16
C GLU A 35 -0.82 12.65 4.82
N GLU A 36 -1.61 12.34 5.86
CA GLU A 36 -1.66 10.99 6.45
C GLU A 36 -2.15 9.94 5.43
N ILE A 37 -3.22 10.24 4.68
CA ILE A 37 -3.74 9.32 3.65
C ILE A 37 -2.70 9.10 2.54
N GLN A 38 -1.96 10.14 2.13
CA GLN A 38 -0.87 10.01 1.16
C GLN A 38 0.21 9.04 1.65
N GLN A 39 0.58 9.11 2.93
CA GLN A 39 1.55 8.18 3.52
C GLN A 39 1.05 6.73 3.47
N TYR A 40 -0.22 6.48 3.79
CA TYR A 40 -0.81 5.14 3.67
C TYR A 40 -0.83 4.64 2.22
N ARG A 41 -1.21 5.49 1.26
CA ARG A 41 -1.22 5.13 -0.16
C ARG A 41 0.17 4.88 -0.74
N ALA A 42 1.21 5.51 -0.19
CA ALA A 42 2.59 5.26 -0.59
C ALA A 42 3.09 3.87 -0.17
N ILE A 43 2.51 3.26 0.88
CA ILE A 43 2.84 1.88 1.30
C ILE A 43 2.25 0.87 0.31
N GLY A 44 1.05 1.13 -0.19
CA GLY A 44 0.35 0.28 -1.14
C GLY A 44 -1.17 0.38 -0.97
N MET A 45 -1.90 -0.20 -1.90
CA MET A 45 -3.36 -0.34 -1.79
C MET A 45 -3.72 -1.46 -0.82
N VAL A 46 -4.92 -1.37 -0.23
CA VAL A 46 -5.45 -2.40 0.67
C VAL A 46 -5.42 -3.80 0.03
N GLU A 47 -5.69 -3.89 -1.27
CA GLU A 47 -5.64 -5.15 -2.01
C GLU A 47 -4.21 -5.71 -2.13
N GLU A 48 -3.20 -4.86 -2.35
CA GLU A 48 -1.79 -5.29 -2.37
C GLU A 48 -1.36 -5.83 -0.99
N CYS A 49 -1.78 -5.17 0.09
CA CYS A 49 -1.56 -5.66 1.44
C CYS A 49 -2.28 -6.99 1.68
N ARG A 50 -3.51 -7.14 1.20
CA ARG A 50 -4.30 -8.37 1.34
C ARG A 50 -3.64 -9.53 0.60
N GLU A 51 -3.23 -9.32 -0.65
CA GLU A 51 -2.50 -10.31 -1.44
C GLU A 51 -1.18 -10.72 -0.77
N ALA A 52 -0.45 -9.76 -0.19
CA ALA A 52 0.79 -10.04 0.53
C ALA A 52 0.54 -10.93 1.77
N VAL A 53 -0.55 -10.70 2.50
CA VAL A 53 -0.96 -11.53 3.65
C VAL A 53 -1.40 -12.92 3.19
N GLU A 54 -2.17 -13.04 2.11
CA GLU A 54 -2.58 -14.33 1.56
C GLU A 54 -1.38 -15.20 1.18
N LYS A 55 -0.35 -14.60 0.58
CA LYS A 55 0.92 -15.27 0.25
C LYS A 55 1.68 -15.80 1.48
N GLN A 56 1.41 -15.31 2.69
CA GLN A 56 2.00 -15.85 3.93
C GLN A 56 1.35 -17.17 4.38
N THR A 57 0.17 -17.51 3.85
CA THR A 57 -0.45 -18.82 4.09
C THR A 57 0.35 -19.86 3.33
N ALA A 58 0.95 -20.80 4.05
CA ALA A 58 1.83 -21.80 3.44
C ALA A 58 1.03 -22.76 2.56
N ILE A 59 1.52 -22.99 1.34
CA ILE A 59 0.93 -23.95 0.38
C ILE A 59 1.99 -24.97 -0.05
N SER A 60 1.55 -26.19 -0.39
CA SER A 60 2.48 -27.26 -0.77
C SER A 60 3.19 -26.89 -2.07
N ARG A 61 4.46 -27.26 -2.17
CA ARG A 61 5.16 -27.28 -3.46
C ARG A 61 4.50 -28.26 -4.41
N GLU A 62 4.49 -27.90 -5.68
CA GLU A 62 4.16 -28.82 -6.78
C GLU A 62 5.39 -29.66 -7.14
N ILE A 63 5.15 -30.90 -7.55
CA ILE A 63 6.22 -31.82 -7.97
C ILE A 63 6.01 -32.14 -9.45
N ILE A 64 6.94 -31.69 -10.30
CA ILE A 64 6.92 -31.95 -11.74
C ILE A 64 8.25 -32.64 -12.07
N GLU A 65 8.19 -33.86 -12.58
CA GLU A 65 9.39 -34.67 -12.92
C GLU A 65 10.40 -34.82 -11.77
N GLY A 66 9.89 -34.97 -10.53
CA GLY A 66 10.72 -35.10 -9.33
C GLY A 66 11.38 -33.79 -8.85
N LYS A 67 11.10 -32.66 -9.50
CA LYS A 67 11.55 -31.33 -9.08
C LYS A 67 10.40 -30.57 -8.42
N TYR A 68 10.74 -29.71 -7.47
CA TYR A 68 9.79 -28.91 -6.71
C TYR A 68 9.57 -27.53 -7.33
N PHE A 69 8.32 -27.06 -7.37
CA PHE A 69 7.92 -25.80 -7.97
C PHE A 69 6.94 -25.02 -7.07
N CYS A 70 6.93 -23.70 -7.22
CA CYS A 70 5.91 -22.85 -6.62
C CYS A 70 4.59 -22.97 -7.40
N PRO A 71 3.45 -23.31 -6.78
CA PRO A 71 2.15 -23.41 -7.46
C PRO A 71 1.60 -22.08 -7.98
N LYS A 72 2.13 -20.93 -7.54
CA LYS A 72 1.66 -19.61 -7.98
C LYS A 72 2.34 -19.13 -9.26
N CYS A 73 3.64 -19.31 -9.37
CA CYS A 73 4.44 -18.78 -10.48
C CYS A 73 5.23 -19.85 -11.23
N HIS A 74 5.11 -21.12 -10.85
CA HIS A 74 5.80 -22.28 -11.45
C HIS A 74 7.32 -22.14 -11.53
N ASN A 75 7.91 -21.30 -10.66
CA ASN A 75 9.35 -21.18 -10.55
C ASN A 75 9.93 -22.37 -9.76
N PRO A 76 11.11 -22.87 -10.14
CA PRO A 76 11.77 -23.98 -9.44
C PRO A 76 12.10 -23.58 -8.00
N MET A 77 11.75 -24.45 -7.05
CA MET A 77 11.90 -24.26 -5.61
C MET A 77 12.64 -25.45 -4.99
N PRO A 78 13.97 -25.55 -5.19
CA PRO A 78 14.75 -26.68 -4.67
C PRO A 78 14.74 -26.78 -3.14
N TYR A 79 14.51 -25.65 -2.45
CA TYR A 79 14.44 -25.56 -1.00
C TYR A 79 13.06 -25.07 -0.53
N PRO A 80 12.56 -25.53 0.63
CA PRO A 80 11.35 -25.00 1.25
C PRO A 80 11.57 -23.55 1.73
N GLY A 81 10.49 -22.81 1.99
CA GLY A 81 10.57 -21.42 2.45
C GLY A 81 9.73 -20.49 1.57
N TYR A 82 10.30 -19.37 1.14
CA TYR A 82 9.58 -18.39 0.33
C TYR A 82 10.04 -18.44 -1.13
N CYS A 83 9.08 -18.45 -2.05
CA CYS A 83 9.36 -18.21 -3.45
C CYS A 83 9.64 -16.72 -3.68
N GLY A 84 10.39 -16.37 -4.73
CA GLY A 84 10.66 -14.98 -5.12
C GLY A 84 9.39 -14.15 -5.43
N CYS A 85 8.25 -14.80 -5.67
CA CYS A 85 6.95 -14.12 -5.81
C CYS A 85 6.28 -13.74 -4.46
N GLY A 86 6.92 -14.09 -3.33
CA GLY A 86 6.47 -13.83 -1.96
C GLY A 86 5.67 -14.97 -1.31
N GLN A 87 5.31 -16.02 -2.06
CA GLN A 87 4.52 -17.14 -1.55
C GLN A 87 5.33 -18.00 -0.57
N LYS A 88 4.77 -18.24 0.62
CA LYS A 88 5.28 -19.22 1.59
C LYS A 88 4.95 -20.64 1.14
N LEU A 89 5.93 -21.52 1.17
CA LEU A 89 5.85 -22.92 0.76
C LEU A 89 6.32 -23.85 1.86
N TYR A 90 5.67 -25.01 1.97
CA TYR A 90 6.09 -26.13 2.82
C TYR A 90 6.59 -27.33 1.98
#